data_AF-A0A8J3V7N0-F1
#
_entry.id   AF-A0A8J3V7N0-F1
#
_cell.length_a   1.000
_cell.length_b   1.000
_cell.length_c   1.000
_cell.angle_alpha   90.00
_cell.angle_beta   90.00
_cell.angle_gamma   90.00
#
_symmetry.space_group_name_H-M   'P 1'
#
loop_
_entity.id
_entity.type
_entity.pdbx_description
1 polymer ?
#
loop_
_entity_poly.entity_id
_entity_poly.type
_entity_poly.pdbx_seq_one_letter_code
_entity_poly.pdbx_strand_id
1 'polypeptide(L)'
;MRPLRHSVRAILFDGDEIVLFKRIRPGRAPYWITPGGGVEPSDATLEATLRRELDEELGATAGPALRVFTIVEQDRLTTVYACRLVHMDLSRRSGPEFLDPEKGVHEIVRVRPEKMRGLDLIPPELADFIADGAATLPALLAAAEAPGRYRPIVDVHLLLFDEEGRVLLGRRQGTGYADGEWQVMPSGHLEEDESIIGAAAREAAEELGIEVSGLTVAHVVHHRNPGGTARVGMFLTARTVHGTPTNAEPHKCAELAWFPVGDLPERTVPYARAGIEAVRDSIGFSLHGWELPTIPQLEAEAVRAGFEELTVSVIAHRDGDVLVVSDEETDRLPSMVARHGLWAAVHRLTGSDQVRFVGADDYVSVDGRPGRRFVFAAALPAGTSALDFATVSRESTASPVTEAPSASAGSEPPARQRLLPARAVDASRLPHAERALIARWLGEE
;
A
#
# COMPACT_ATOMS: atom_id res chain seq x y z
N MET A 1 5.06 23.93 -30.54
CA MET A 1 5.98 22.86 -30.07
C MET A 1 5.13 21.63 -29.77
N ARG A 2 5.52 20.44 -30.21
CA ARG A 2 4.86 19.21 -29.73
C ARG A 2 5.22 19.04 -28.25
N PRO A 3 4.28 18.62 -27.39
CA PRO A 3 4.56 18.38 -25.98
C PRO A 3 5.61 17.25 -25.84
N LEU A 4 6.55 17.43 -24.90
CA LEU A 4 7.57 16.45 -24.56
C LEU A 4 6.88 15.21 -23.98
N ARG A 5 7.14 14.02 -24.54
CA ARG A 5 6.57 12.77 -24.03
C ARG A 5 7.45 12.18 -22.94
N HIS A 6 6.86 11.78 -21.82
CA HIS A 6 7.58 11.07 -20.77
C HIS A 6 7.38 9.56 -20.91
N SER A 7 8.44 8.80 -20.66
CA SER A 7 8.38 7.34 -20.59
C SER A 7 9.25 6.83 -19.45
N VAL A 8 9.02 5.60 -19.04
CA VAL A 8 9.80 4.91 -18.01
C VAL A 8 10.36 3.61 -18.53
N ARG A 9 11.47 3.15 -17.97
CA ARG A 9 12.10 1.86 -18.31
C ARG A 9 12.67 1.20 -17.06
N ALA A 10 12.65 -0.13 -17.01
CA ALA A 10 13.26 -0.90 -15.94
C ALA A 10 14.51 -1.66 -16.41
N ILE A 11 15.63 -1.42 -15.72
CA ILE A 11 16.73 -2.38 -15.59
C ILE A 11 16.30 -3.38 -14.52
N LEU A 12 15.54 -4.39 -14.95
CA LEU A 12 14.90 -5.37 -14.08
C LEU A 12 15.82 -6.56 -13.84
N PHE A 13 16.41 -6.64 -12.66
CA PHE A 13 17.28 -7.75 -12.26
C PHE A 13 16.47 -8.97 -11.83
N ASP A 14 16.69 -10.11 -12.46
CA ASP A 14 16.28 -11.44 -12.02
C ASP A 14 17.55 -12.23 -11.65
N GLY A 15 17.82 -12.30 -10.34
CA GLY A 15 19.14 -12.70 -9.83
C GLY A 15 20.23 -11.72 -10.28
N ASP A 16 21.23 -12.25 -11.00
CA ASP A 16 22.37 -11.49 -11.55
C ASP A 16 22.18 -11.13 -13.04
N GLU A 17 21.01 -11.42 -13.61
CA GLU A 17 20.70 -11.17 -15.02
C GLU A 17 19.62 -10.11 -15.16
N ILE A 18 19.61 -9.40 -16.29
CA ILE A 18 18.61 -8.38 -16.60
C ILE A 18 17.59 -8.97 -17.57
N VAL A 19 16.31 -8.80 -17.25
CA VAL A 19 15.19 -9.16 -18.12
C VAL A 19 15.08 -8.15 -19.27
N LEU A 20 15.08 -8.65 -20.50
CA LEU A 20 14.93 -7.85 -21.72
C LEU A 20 13.91 -8.49 -22.66
N PHE A 21 13.29 -7.67 -23.50
CA PHE A 21 12.59 -8.14 -24.69
C PHE A 21 13.51 -8.13 -25.89
N LYS A 22 13.71 -9.30 -26.48
CA LYS A 22 14.30 -9.44 -27.81
C LYS A 22 13.19 -9.32 -28.85
N ARG A 23 13.28 -8.27 -29.67
CA ARG A 23 12.31 -7.94 -30.72
C ARG A 23 12.75 -8.51 -32.05
N ILE A 24 11.90 -9.36 -32.63
CA ILE A 24 12.09 -9.93 -33.96
C ILE A 24 11.01 -9.37 -34.89
N ARG A 25 11.43 -8.65 -35.93
CA ARG A 25 10.53 -8.09 -36.96
C ARG A 25 11.00 -8.50 -38.37
N PRO A 26 10.08 -8.81 -39.30
CA PRO A 26 10.45 -9.09 -40.69
C PRO A 26 11.28 -7.96 -41.30
N GLY A 27 12.41 -8.29 -41.93
CA GLY A 27 13.26 -7.31 -42.63
C GLY A 27 14.14 -6.43 -41.74
N ARG A 28 14.18 -6.65 -40.41
CA ARG A 28 15.07 -5.93 -39.49
C ARG A 28 15.86 -6.92 -38.63
N ALA A 29 17.13 -6.61 -38.38
CA ALA A 29 17.93 -7.38 -37.43
C ALA A 29 17.27 -7.37 -36.02
N PRO A 30 17.35 -8.48 -35.26
CA PRO A 30 16.85 -8.50 -33.89
C PRO A 30 17.52 -7.43 -33.04
N TYR A 31 16.73 -6.80 -32.17
CA TYR A 31 17.21 -5.77 -31.25
C TYR A 31 16.56 -5.96 -29.88
N TRP A 32 17.15 -5.40 -28.84
CA TRP A 32 16.70 -5.58 -27.47
C TRP A 32 16.15 -4.29 -26.89
N ILE A 33 15.17 -4.41 -26.01
CA ILE A 33 14.66 -3.31 -25.19
C ILE A 33 14.45 -3.78 -23.76
N THR A 34 14.60 -2.86 -22.81
CA THR A 34 14.12 -3.04 -21.44
C THR A 34 12.60 -2.92 -21.37
N PRO A 35 11.93 -3.59 -20.42
CA PRO A 35 10.52 -3.34 -20.16
C PRO A 35 10.25 -1.90 -19.71
N GLY A 36 9.02 -1.44 -19.93
CA GLY A 36 8.52 -0.10 -19.61
C GLY A 36 7.91 0.62 -20.81
N GLY A 37 7.07 1.61 -20.52
CA GLY A 37 6.31 2.33 -21.53
C GLY A 37 6.07 3.81 -21.22
N GLY A 38 5.02 4.36 -21.83
CA GLY A 38 4.70 5.78 -21.77
C GLY A 38 3.99 6.16 -20.49
N VAL A 39 4.22 7.40 -20.02
CA VAL A 39 3.43 7.95 -18.91
C VAL A 39 2.05 8.32 -19.43
N GLU A 40 1.01 7.79 -18.78
CA GLU A 40 -0.39 8.07 -19.08
C GLU A 40 -0.93 9.20 -18.17
N PRO A 41 -1.96 9.95 -18.60
CA PRO A 41 -2.55 11.01 -17.78
C PRO A 41 -3.11 10.55 -16.43
N SER A 42 -3.45 9.26 -16.30
CA SER A 42 -3.95 8.64 -15.06
C SER A 42 -2.84 8.17 -14.12
N ASP A 43 -1.57 8.17 -14.54
CA ASP A 43 -0.49 7.72 -13.68
C ASP A 43 -0.17 8.77 -12.61
N ALA A 44 -0.29 8.39 -11.33
CA ALA A 44 -0.07 9.30 -10.21
C ALA A 44 1.41 9.73 -10.06
N THR A 45 2.35 8.87 -10.43
CA THR A 45 3.80 9.12 -10.39
C THR A 45 4.53 8.33 -11.48
N LEU A 46 5.77 8.68 -11.78
CA LEU A 46 6.62 7.92 -12.71
C LEU A 46 6.86 6.47 -12.23
N GLU A 47 6.94 6.26 -10.91
CA GLU A 47 7.06 4.90 -10.36
C GLU A 47 5.75 4.11 -10.53
N ALA A 48 4.59 4.76 -10.39
CA ALA A 48 3.31 4.13 -10.67
C ALA A 48 3.21 3.69 -12.15
N THR A 49 3.64 4.54 -13.09
CA THR A 49 3.77 4.16 -14.51
C THR A 49 4.66 2.91 -14.66
N LEU A 50 5.83 2.89 -14.02
CA LEU A 50 6.76 1.76 -14.13
C LEU A 50 6.13 0.44 -13.65
N ARG A 51 5.44 0.50 -12.51
CA ARG A 51 4.79 -0.67 -11.91
C ARG A 51 3.64 -1.19 -12.78
N ARG A 52 2.84 -0.29 -13.37
CA ARG A 52 1.78 -0.64 -14.33
C ARG A 52 2.36 -1.36 -15.55
N GLU A 53 3.37 -0.76 -16.18
CA GLU A 53 4.00 -1.33 -17.39
C GLU A 53 4.65 -2.70 -17.12
N LEU A 54 5.29 -2.90 -15.96
CA LEU A 54 5.83 -4.20 -15.58
C LEU A 54 4.75 -5.28 -15.40
N ASP A 55 3.59 -4.93 -14.84
CA ASP A 55 2.47 -5.86 -14.70
C ASP A 55 1.83 -6.16 -16.07
N GLU A 56 1.63 -5.15 -16.93
CA GLU A 56 1.03 -5.33 -18.25
C GLU A 56 1.93 -6.14 -19.21
N GLU A 57 3.24 -5.86 -19.22
CA GLU A 57 4.18 -6.46 -20.17
C GLU A 57 4.73 -7.82 -19.72
N LEU A 58 4.86 -8.04 -18.41
CA LEU A 58 5.50 -9.24 -17.83
C LEU A 58 4.65 -9.96 -16.77
N GLY A 59 3.51 -9.41 -16.34
CA GLY A 59 2.82 -9.86 -15.13
C GLY A 59 3.74 -9.78 -13.90
N ALA A 60 4.65 -8.79 -13.88
CA ALA A 60 5.75 -8.73 -12.94
C ALA A 60 5.52 -7.70 -11.83
N THR A 61 5.94 -8.07 -10.62
CA THR A 61 6.14 -7.12 -9.52
C THR A 61 7.63 -6.97 -9.22
N ALA A 62 8.03 -5.76 -8.86
CA ALA A 62 9.42 -5.42 -8.56
C ALA A 62 9.55 -4.77 -7.18
N GLY A 63 10.74 -4.92 -6.58
CA GLY A 63 11.12 -4.32 -5.30
C GLY A 63 11.22 -2.79 -5.36
N PRO A 64 11.99 -2.15 -4.45
CA PRO A 64 12.26 -0.72 -4.52
C PRO A 64 12.80 -0.31 -5.90
N ALA A 65 12.19 0.72 -6.50
CA ALA A 65 12.60 1.23 -7.80
C ALA A 65 13.53 2.43 -7.63
N LEU A 66 14.81 2.24 -7.91
CA LEU A 66 15.81 3.31 -7.84
C LEU A 66 15.90 4.02 -9.18
N ARG A 67 15.66 5.34 -9.21
CA ARG A 67 15.91 6.14 -10.41
C ARG A 67 17.42 6.27 -10.62
N VAL A 68 17.94 5.71 -11.72
CA VAL A 68 19.39 5.57 -11.94
C VAL A 68 19.91 6.28 -13.19
N PHE A 69 19.06 6.52 -14.18
CA PHE A 69 19.48 7.12 -15.44
C PHE A 69 18.35 7.91 -16.08
N THR A 70 18.68 8.91 -16.89
CA THR A 70 17.69 9.72 -17.62
C THR A 70 18.21 9.99 -19.01
N ILE A 71 17.37 9.72 -20.00
CA ILE A 71 17.69 9.86 -21.42
C ILE A 71 16.82 10.95 -22.00
N VAL A 72 17.43 11.91 -22.70
CA VAL A 72 16.75 13.04 -23.33
C VAL A 72 16.92 12.92 -24.84
N GLU A 73 15.81 12.74 -25.54
CA GLU A 73 15.71 12.76 -27.00
C GLU A 73 14.89 13.98 -27.46
N GLN A 74 14.89 14.29 -28.76
CA GLN A 74 14.28 15.53 -29.28
C GLN A 74 12.81 15.76 -28.90
N ASP A 75 12.01 14.70 -28.70
CA ASP A 75 10.60 14.79 -28.28
C ASP A 75 10.22 13.88 -27.10
N ARG A 76 11.22 13.31 -26.40
CA ARG A 76 11.00 12.32 -25.35
C ARG A 76 12.00 12.43 -24.19
N LEU A 77 11.49 12.37 -22.96
CA LEU A 77 12.28 12.17 -21.74
C LEU A 77 12.00 10.78 -21.20
N THR A 78 13.04 9.95 -21.07
CA THR A 78 12.92 8.60 -20.51
C THR A 78 13.61 8.51 -19.16
N THR A 79 12.85 8.19 -18.12
CA THR A 79 13.39 7.91 -16.79
C THR A 79 13.65 6.42 -16.64
N VAL A 80 14.87 6.04 -16.29
CA VAL A 80 15.26 4.64 -16.13
C VAL A 80 15.39 4.32 -14.65
N TYR A 81 14.75 3.24 -14.24
CA TYR A 81 14.80 2.69 -12.91
C TYR A 81 15.58 1.38 -12.90
N ALA A 82 16.34 1.12 -11.84
CA ALA A 82 16.84 -0.20 -11.51
C ALA A 82 15.97 -0.79 -10.40
N CYS A 83 15.62 -2.07 -10.51
CA CYS A 83 14.84 -2.79 -9.52
C CYS A 83 15.12 -4.30 -9.59
N ARG A 84 14.79 -5.03 -8.53
CA ARG A 84 14.77 -6.50 -8.56
C ARG A 84 13.38 -7.04 -8.83
N LEU A 85 13.33 -8.09 -9.64
CA LEU A 85 12.14 -8.88 -9.87
C LEU A 85 11.77 -9.62 -8.58
N VAL A 86 10.52 -9.45 -8.14
CA VAL A 86 9.97 -10.16 -6.98
C VAL A 86 9.15 -11.35 -7.45
N HIS A 87 8.30 -11.14 -8.45
CA HIS A 87 7.46 -12.17 -9.04
C HIS A 87 7.21 -11.87 -10.52
N MET A 88 7.01 -12.91 -11.34
CA MET A 88 6.64 -12.79 -12.74
C MET A 88 5.70 -13.92 -13.13
N ASP A 89 4.55 -13.58 -13.71
CA ASP A 89 3.59 -14.52 -14.28
C ASP A 89 3.18 -14.07 -15.69
N LEU A 90 3.76 -14.73 -16.69
CA LEU A 90 3.55 -14.37 -18.10
C LEU A 90 2.13 -14.63 -18.62
N SER A 91 1.30 -15.38 -17.87
CA SER A 91 -0.10 -15.61 -18.22
C SER A 91 -0.97 -14.37 -17.99
N ARG A 92 -0.53 -13.45 -17.13
CA ARG A 92 -1.25 -12.22 -16.75
C ARG A 92 -1.01 -11.03 -17.67
N ARG A 93 -0.17 -11.18 -18.70
CA ARG A 93 0.16 -10.09 -19.63
C ARG A 93 -1.08 -9.56 -20.33
N SER A 94 -1.25 -8.25 -20.29
CA SER A 94 -2.44 -7.53 -20.78
C SER A 94 -2.09 -6.40 -21.76
N GLY A 95 -0.80 -6.21 -22.07
CA GLY A 95 -0.33 -5.14 -22.95
C GLY A 95 -0.84 -5.23 -24.40
N PRO A 96 -1.07 -4.08 -25.08
CA PRO A 96 -1.61 -4.01 -26.43
C PRO A 96 -0.63 -4.50 -27.52
N GLU A 97 0.62 -4.85 -27.17
CA GLU A 97 1.57 -5.47 -28.10
C GLU A 97 1.45 -6.99 -28.22
N PHE A 98 0.66 -7.66 -27.38
CA PHE A 98 0.47 -9.12 -27.47
C PHE A 98 -0.76 -9.53 -28.30
N LEU A 99 -1.60 -8.56 -28.69
CA LEU A 99 -2.80 -8.77 -29.49
C LEU A 99 -2.60 -8.47 -30.99
N ASP A 100 -1.45 -7.93 -31.39
CA ASP A 100 -1.17 -7.48 -32.76
C ASP A 100 0.07 -8.18 -33.37
N PRO A 101 -0.11 -9.10 -34.33
CA PRO A 101 0.98 -9.80 -35.01
C PRO A 101 1.97 -8.90 -35.76
N GLU A 102 1.57 -7.67 -36.13
CA GLU A 102 2.44 -6.73 -36.88
C GLU A 102 3.50 -6.06 -35.99
N LYS A 103 3.34 -6.09 -34.67
CA LYS A 103 4.28 -5.46 -33.71
C LYS A 103 5.53 -6.30 -33.41
N GLY A 104 5.59 -7.54 -33.90
CA GLY A 104 6.72 -8.47 -33.78
C GLY A 104 6.65 -9.39 -32.56
N VAL A 105 7.45 -10.45 -32.55
CA VAL A 105 7.54 -11.38 -31.41
C VAL A 105 8.46 -10.79 -30.34
N HIS A 106 7.97 -10.77 -29.10
CA HIS A 106 8.76 -10.47 -27.90
C HIS A 106 9.22 -11.77 -27.25
N GLU A 107 10.47 -12.15 -27.48
CA GLU A 107 11.12 -13.21 -26.71
C GLU A 107 11.70 -12.58 -25.44
N ILE A 108 11.29 -13.08 -24.27
CA ILE A 108 11.85 -12.65 -22.98
C ILE A 108 13.17 -13.36 -22.77
N VAL A 109 14.24 -12.59 -22.62
CA VAL A 109 15.59 -13.11 -22.41
C VAL A 109 16.18 -12.54 -21.13
N ARG A 110 17.06 -13.32 -20.51
CA ARG A 110 17.88 -12.88 -19.38
C ARG A 110 19.30 -12.72 -19.83
N VAL A 111 19.89 -11.56 -19.56
CA VAL A 111 21.23 -11.23 -20.03
C VAL A 111 22.03 -10.60 -18.90
N ARG A 112 23.22 -11.14 -18.65
CA ARG A 112 24.16 -10.56 -17.69
C ARG A 112 24.60 -9.14 -18.10
N PRO A 113 24.72 -8.20 -17.15
CA PRO A 113 25.09 -6.81 -17.42
C PRO A 113 26.37 -6.65 -18.26
N GLU A 114 27.39 -7.49 -18.05
CA GLU A 114 28.68 -7.38 -18.75
C GLU A 114 28.57 -7.69 -20.25
N LYS A 115 27.51 -8.39 -20.66
CA LYS A 115 27.25 -8.73 -22.07
C LYS A 115 26.47 -7.65 -22.82
N MET A 116 26.05 -6.58 -22.13
CA MET A 116 25.07 -5.65 -22.68
C MET A 116 25.58 -4.86 -23.90
N ARG A 117 26.88 -4.54 -23.94
CA ARG A 117 27.53 -3.92 -25.12
C ARG A 117 27.54 -4.78 -26.37
N GLY A 118 27.40 -6.09 -26.21
CA GLY A 118 27.33 -7.04 -27.32
C GLY A 118 25.94 -7.15 -27.95
N LEU A 119 24.94 -6.46 -27.40
CA LEU A 119 23.56 -6.46 -27.90
C LEU A 119 23.26 -5.16 -28.63
N ASP A 120 22.38 -5.25 -29.64
CA ASP A 120 21.71 -4.06 -30.22
C ASP A 120 20.58 -3.62 -29.26
N LEU A 121 20.95 -3.17 -28.06
CA LEU A 121 20.02 -2.64 -27.06
C LEU A 121 19.63 -1.22 -27.43
N ILE A 122 18.33 -0.93 -27.43
CA ILE A 122 17.80 0.38 -27.75
C ILE A 122 17.17 1.00 -26.50
N PRO A 123 17.64 2.18 -26.05
CA PRO A 123 18.70 3.00 -26.66
C PRO A 123 20.13 2.52 -26.31
N PRO A 124 21.13 2.77 -27.17
CA PRO A 124 22.50 2.23 -27.00
C PRO A 124 23.22 2.76 -25.76
N GLU A 125 22.95 3.99 -25.34
CA GLU A 125 23.52 4.58 -24.12
C GLU A 125 23.14 3.78 -22.87
N LEU A 126 21.99 3.11 -22.91
CA LEU A 126 21.55 2.24 -21.82
C LEU A 126 22.39 0.97 -21.72
N ALA A 127 22.92 0.45 -22.84
CA ALA A 127 23.81 -0.72 -22.81
C ALA A 127 25.14 -0.39 -22.14
N ASP A 128 25.71 0.78 -22.44
CA ASP A 128 26.94 1.25 -21.80
C ASP A 128 26.71 1.48 -20.30
N PHE A 129 25.63 2.18 -19.93
CA PHE A 129 25.28 2.41 -18.54
C PHE A 129 25.13 1.11 -17.74
N ILE A 130 24.41 0.12 -18.29
CA ILE A 130 24.22 -1.18 -17.65
C ILE A 130 25.56 -1.92 -17.51
N ALA A 131 26.39 -1.92 -18.55
CA ALA A 131 27.66 -2.64 -18.55
C ALA A 131 28.67 -2.01 -17.58
N ASP A 132 28.74 -0.68 -17.50
CA ASP A 132 29.58 0.03 -16.52
C ASP A 132 29.06 -0.12 -15.09
N GLY A 133 27.73 -0.22 -14.94
CA GLY A 133 27.05 -0.42 -13.67
C GLY A 133 26.99 -1.89 -13.20
N ALA A 134 27.61 -2.84 -13.90
CA ALA A 134 27.42 -4.28 -13.67
C ALA A 134 27.61 -4.71 -12.19
N ALA A 135 28.64 -4.19 -11.52
CA ALA A 135 28.90 -4.46 -10.11
C ALA A 135 28.16 -3.51 -9.15
N THR A 136 27.92 -2.26 -9.57
CA THR A 136 27.41 -1.20 -8.69
C THR A 136 25.89 -1.22 -8.59
N LEU A 137 25.17 -1.51 -9.67
CA LEU A 137 23.70 -1.54 -9.69
C LEU A 137 23.13 -2.61 -8.75
N PRO A 138 23.62 -3.88 -8.75
CA PRO A 138 23.16 -4.87 -7.78
C PRO A 138 23.47 -4.48 -6.34
N ALA A 139 24.60 -3.80 -6.08
CA ALA A 139 24.99 -3.34 -4.76
C ALA A 139 24.09 -2.17 -4.27
N LEU A 140 23.76 -1.23 -5.15
CA LEU A 140 22.80 -0.15 -4.85
C LEU A 140 21.41 -0.71 -4.55
N LEU A 141 20.96 -1.69 -5.33
CA LEU A 141 19.70 -2.39 -5.06
C LEU A 141 19.75 -3.14 -3.74
N ALA A 142 20.82 -3.88 -3.47
CA ALA A 142 20.99 -4.56 -2.20
C ALA A 142 21.04 -3.59 -1.01
N ALA A 143 21.58 -2.39 -1.18
CA ALA A 143 21.56 -1.35 -0.15
C ALA A 143 20.17 -0.71 0.04
N ALA A 144 19.38 -0.60 -1.02
CA ALA A 144 18.00 -0.15 -0.97
C ALA A 144 17.04 -1.22 -0.40
N GLU A 145 17.38 -2.50 -0.56
CA GLU A 145 16.65 -3.66 -0.03
C GLU A 145 17.12 -4.09 1.35
N ALA A 146 18.36 -3.77 1.72
CA ALA A 146 18.86 -3.96 3.08
C ALA A 146 17.86 -3.27 4.02
N PRO A 147 17.39 -3.94 5.09
CA PRO A 147 16.47 -3.32 6.02
C PRO A 147 17.14 -2.06 6.56
N GLY A 148 16.72 -0.92 6.00
CA GLY A 148 17.20 0.37 6.42
C GLY A 148 16.87 0.56 7.89
N ARG A 149 17.52 1.53 8.54
CA ARG A 149 17.03 1.97 9.84
C ARG A 149 15.55 2.32 9.69
N TYR A 150 14.73 1.81 10.60
CA TYR A 150 13.31 2.12 10.63
C TYR A 150 13.09 3.65 10.57
N ARG A 151 12.25 4.11 9.65
CA ARG A 151 11.91 5.53 9.45
C ARG A 151 10.41 5.70 9.69
N PRO A 152 9.98 6.24 10.85
CA PRO A 152 8.58 6.56 11.05
C PRO A 152 8.19 7.80 10.21
N ILE A 153 6.91 7.93 9.91
CA ILE A 153 6.35 9.22 9.50
C ILE A 153 6.47 10.17 10.69
N VAL A 154 6.86 11.41 10.46
CA VAL A 154 6.86 12.47 11.47
C VAL A 154 5.88 13.55 11.05
N ASP A 155 4.94 13.87 11.92
CA ASP A 155 3.94 14.91 11.73
C ASP A 155 3.98 15.94 12.86
N VAL A 156 3.64 17.18 12.53
CA VAL A 156 3.57 18.31 13.45
C VAL A 156 2.13 18.74 13.66
N HIS A 157 1.78 19.05 14.91
CA HIS A 157 0.45 19.48 15.34
C HIS A 157 0.62 20.74 16.18
N LEU A 158 0.26 21.91 15.65
CA LEU A 158 0.36 23.16 16.40
C LEU A 158 -0.96 23.44 17.13
N LEU A 159 -0.93 23.38 18.45
CA LEU A 159 -2.07 23.69 19.30
C LEU A 159 -2.19 25.21 19.47
N LEU A 160 -3.24 25.76 18.88
CA LEU A 160 -3.66 27.15 19.07
C LEU A 160 -4.81 27.19 20.07
N PHE A 161 -4.77 28.15 20.99
CA PHE A 161 -5.80 28.37 21.99
C PHE A 161 -6.35 29.79 21.90
N ASP A 162 -7.66 29.94 22.06
CA ASP A 162 -8.30 31.26 22.19
C ASP A 162 -8.28 31.74 23.65
N GLU A 163 -8.85 32.93 23.89
CA GLU A 163 -8.90 33.55 25.22
C GLU A 163 -9.69 32.72 26.24
N GLU A 164 -10.62 31.88 25.77
CA GLU A 164 -11.39 30.94 26.60
C GLU A 164 -10.68 29.59 26.82
N GLY A 165 -9.48 29.41 26.26
CA GLY A 165 -8.70 28.18 26.36
C GLY A 165 -9.25 27.03 25.50
N ARG A 166 -10.07 27.32 24.49
CA ARG A 166 -10.54 26.33 23.50
C ARG A 166 -9.46 26.12 22.46
N VAL A 167 -9.37 24.91 21.90
CA VAL A 167 -8.39 24.55 20.88
C VAL A 167 -8.99 24.71 19.48
N LEU A 168 -8.21 25.20 18.52
CA LEU A 168 -8.61 25.29 17.11
C LEU A 168 -8.50 23.93 16.44
N LEU A 169 -9.60 23.47 15.83
CA LEU A 169 -9.64 22.28 15.00
C LEU A 169 -10.14 22.63 13.58
N GLY A 170 -9.69 21.85 12.60
CA GLY A 170 -10.19 21.87 11.23
C GLY A 170 -10.90 20.57 10.88
N ARG A 171 -12.06 20.65 10.21
CA ARG A 171 -12.74 19.46 9.70
C ARG A 171 -12.18 19.08 8.33
N ARG A 172 -11.57 17.90 8.24
CA ARG A 172 -10.89 17.41 7.04
C ARG A 172 -11.87 17.18 5.89
N GLN A 173 -11.46 17.45 4.65
CA GLN A 173 -12.19 17.07 3.44
C GLN A 173 -11.24 16.90 2.25
N GLY A 174 -11.51 15.98 1.34
CA GLY A 174 -10.71 15.83 0.12
C GLY A 174 -9.26 15.43 0.38
N THR A 175 -8.97 14.83 1.54
CA THR A 175 -7.62 14.45 1.95
C THR A 175 -7.32 12.96 1.76
N GLY A 176 -8.35 12.15 1.51
CA GLY A 176 -8.24 10.69 1.38
C GLY A 176 -8.07 9.94 2.70
N TYR A 177 -8.00 10.63 3.84
CA TYR A 177 -7.96 10.02 5.17
C TYR A 177 -8.73 10.88 6.17
N ALA A 178 -9.63 10.25 6.93
CA ALA A 178 -10.42 10.90 7.98
C ALA A 178 -11.26 12.10 7.51
N ASP A 179 -11.71 12.09 6.25
CA ASP A 179 -12.59 13.13 5.73
C ASP A 179 -13.90 13.20 6.56
N GLY A 180 -14.26 14.41 6.96
CA GLY A 180 -15.37 14.69 7.87
C GLY A 180 -15.04 14.56 9.36
N GLU A 181 -13.86 14.10 9.75
CA GLU A 181 -13.38 14.15 11.14
C GLU A 181 -12.63 15.47 11.42
N TRP A 182 -12.61 15.87 12.69
CA TRP A 182 -11.88 17.02 13.22
C TRP A 182 -10.43 16.65 13.52
N GLN A 183 -9.49 17.51 13.14
CA GLN A 183 -8.05 17.35 13.34
C GLN A 183 -7.48 18.65 13.93
N VAL A 184 -6.35 18.56 14.64
CA VAL A 184 -5.59 19.76 15.04
C VAL A 184 -5.31 20.61 13.81
N MET A 185 -5.47 21.92 13.91
CA MET A 185 -5.17 22.85 12.83
C MET A 185 -4.35 24.02 13.40
N PRO A 186 -3.14 24.30 12.87
CA PRO A 186 -2.53 23.68 11.69
C PRO A 186 -1.79 22.37 12.02
N SER A 187 -1.71 21.45 11.04
CA SER A 187 -0.98 20.19 11.17
C SER A 187 -0.53 19.62 9.83
N GLY A 188 0.64 18.99 9.78
CA GLY A 188 1.11 18.37 8.54
C GLY A 188 2.34 17.52 8.70
N HIS A 189 2.87 17.03 7.58
CA HIS A 189 4.04 16.15 7.56
C HIS A 189 5.33 16.96 7.60
N LEU A 190 6.35 16.41 8.26
CA LEU A 190 7.70 16.92 8.13
C LEU A 190 8.24 16.63 6.73
N GLU A 191 8.72 17.66 6.04
CA GLU A 191 9.37 17.56 4.75
C GLU A 191 10.90 17.40 4.88
N GLU A 192 11.55 17.08 3.76
CA GLU A 192 13.01 17.04 3.69
C GLU A 192 13.58 18.46 3.89
N ASP A 193 14.77 18.55 4.51
CA ASP A 193 15.51 19.80 4.74
C ASP A 193 14.84 20.86 5.66
N GLU A 194 13.81 20.50 6.42
CA GLU A 194 13.24 21.37 7.48
C GLU A 194 13.34 20.78 8.90
N SER A 195 13.14 21.64 9.90
CA SER A 195 13.05 21.23 11.31
C SER A 195 11.60 21.10 11.75
N ILE A 196 11.32 20.40 12.85
CA ILE A 196 9.97 20.33 13.46
C ILE A 196 9.37 21.72 13.69
N ILE A 197 10.20 22.69 14.12
CA ILE A 197 9.79 24.08 14.34
C ILE A 197 9.49 24.78 13.02
N GLY A 198 10.31 24.52 11.99
CA GLY A 198 10.12 25.02 10.63
C GLY A 198 8.82 24.53 10.01
N ALA A 199 8.59 23.21 10.08
CA ALA A 199 7.36 22.57 9.60
C ALA A 199 6.12 23.17 10.26
N ALA A 200 6.11 23.29 11.59
CA ALA A 200 4.95 23.86 12.30
C ALA A 200 4.69 25.33 11.91
N ALA A 201 5.74 26.11 11.65
CA ALA A 201 5.60 27.49 11.18
C ALA A 201 5.13 27.57 9.72
N ARG A 202 5.61 26.67 8.85
CA ARG A 202 5.18 26.53 7.45
C ARG A 202 3.69 26.17 7.38
N GLU A 203 3.27 25.11 8.07
CA GLU A 203 1.87 24.68 8.12
C GLU A 203 0.96 25.79 8.66
N ALA A 204 1.41 26.55 9.68
CA ALA A 204 0.65 27.70 10.18
C ALA A 204 0.46 28.81 9.14
N ALA A 205 1.48 29.08 8.32
CA ALA A 205 1.38 30.03 7.23
C ALA A 205 0.49 29.52 6.09
N GLU A 206 0.65 28.24 5.69
CA GLU A 206 -0.02 27.62 4.56
C GLU A 206 -1.50 27.35 4.83
N GLU A 207 -1.84 26.73 5.97
CA GLU A 207 -3.20 26.31 6.27
C GLU A 207 -4.05 27.41 6.90
N LEU A 208 -3.41 28.34 7.64
CA LEU A 208 -4.10 29.36 8.44
C LEU A 208 -3.81 30.81 8.09
N GLY A 209 -2.75 31.09 7.32
CA GLY A 209 -2.33 32.45 6.98
C GLY A 209 -1.79 33.25 8.18
N ILE A 210 -1.24 32.58 9.19
CA ILE A 210 -0.72 33.19 10.42
C ILE A 210 0.78 32.99 10.57
N GLU A 211 1.43 33.89 11.31
CA GLU A 211 2.84 33.78 11.67
C GLU A 211 2.98 33.38 13.14
N VAL A 212 3.88 32.46 13.45
CA VAL A 212 4.08 31.94 14.80
C VAL A 212 5.55 31.98 15.22
N SER A 213 5.80 32.24 16.50
CA SER A 213 7.16 32.24 17.05
C SER A 213 7.22 31.75 18.49
N GLY A 214 8.43 31.41 18.94
CA GLY A 214 8.66 30.84 20.27
C GLY A 214 8.01 29.47 20.45
N LEU A 215 7.97 28.67 19.38
CA LEU A 215 7.40 27.32 19.35
C LEU A 215 8.15 26.38 20.31
N THR A 216 7.39 25.56 21.04
CA THR A 216 7.92 24.53 21.95
C THR A 216 7.15 23.23 21.79
N VAL A 217 7.85 22.09 21.80
CA VAL A 217 7.22 20.76 21.83
C VAL A 217 6.62 20.53 23.22
N ALA A 218 5.30 20.40 23.28
CA ALA A 218 4.55 20.14 24.50
C ALA A 218 4.31 18.64 24.71
N HIS A 219 4.16 17.86 23.64
CA HIS A 219 3.94 16.42 23.70
C HIS A 219 4.52 15.70 22.49
N VAL A 220 4.96 14.45 22.69
CA VAL A 220 5.33 13.52 21.62
C VAL A 220 4.49 12.25 21.73
N VAL A 221 3.74 11.92 20.70
CA VAL A 221 3.02 10.64 20.63
C VAL A 221 3.74 9.70 19.67
N HIS A 222 4.03 8.48 20.12
CA HIS A 222 4.36 7.39 19.23
C HIS A 222 3.06 6.65 18.90
N HIS A 223 2.52 6.92 17.72
CA HIS A 223 1.22 6.42 17.29
C HIS A 223 1.40 5.24 16.33
N ARG A 224 0.56 4.22 16.47
CA ARG A 224 0.46 3.10 15.53
C ARG A 224 -0.99 2.94 15.09
N ASN A 225 -1.24 3.06 13.79
CA ASN A 225 -2.57 2.80 13.23
C ASN A 225 -2.91 1.30 13.38
N PRO A 226 -4.20 0.93 13.54
CA PRO A 226 -4.67 -0.46 13.54
C PRO A 226 -4.30 -1.34 12.33
N GLY A 227 -3.57 -0.82 11.32
CA GLY A 227 -2.98 -1.59 10.20
C GLY A 227 -1.46 -1.75 10.24
N GLY A 228 -0.80 -1.23 11.29
CA GLY A 228 0.64 -1.44 11.53
C GLY A 228 1.57 -0.28 11.17
N THR A 229 1.10 0.73 10.43
CA THR A 229 1.89 1.94 10.16
C THR A 229 2.05 2.78 11.42
N ALA A 230 3.30 3.07 11.79
CA ALA A 230 3.63 3.91 12.94
C ALA A 230 4.17 5.28 12.53
N ARG A 231 3.87 6.28 13.36
CA ARG A 231 4.25 7.68 13.20
C ARG A 231 4.64 8.30 14.55
N VAL A 232 5.40 9.38 14.48
CA VAL A 232 5.76 10.21 15.63
C VAL A 232 5.10 11.57 15.46
N GLY A 233 4.06 11.83 16.27
CA GLY A 233 3.35 13.10 16.29
C GLY A 233 3.98 14.07 17.28
N MET A 234 4.45 15.19 16.77
CA MET A 234 5.04 16.29 17.54
C MET A 234 3.95 17.33 17.79
N PHE A 235 3.50 17.49 19.03
CA PHE A 235 2.52 18.50 19.41
C PHE A 235 3.24 19.72 19.96
N LEU A 236 3.01 20.87 19.36
CA LEU A 236 3.67 22.13 19.67
C LEU A 236 2.68 23.15 20.20
N THR A 237 3.19 24.09 20.99
CA THR A 237 2.53 25.35 21.34
C THR A 237 3.38 26.51 20.87
N ALA A 238 2.75 27.65 20.59
CA ALA A 238 3.45 28.89 20.24
C ALA A 238 3.35 29.90 21.39
N ARG A 239 4.42 30.67 21.60
CA ARG A 239 4.41 31.81 22.54
C ARG A 239 3.71 33.02 21.94
N THR A 240 3.86 33.21 20.63
CA THR A 240 3.33 34.37 19.93
C THR A 240 2.74 33.93 18.61
N VAL A 241 1.54 34.44 18.33
CA VAL A 241 0.78 34.23 17.10
C VAL A 241 0.41 35.60 16.56
N HIS A 242 0.70 35.85 15.29
CA HIS A 242 0.37 37.08 14.59
C HIS A 242 -0.55 36.78 13.41
N GLY A 243 -1.57 37.62 13.23
CA GLY A 243 -2.64 37.40 12.26
C GLY A 243 -3.87 36.74 12.88
N THR A 244 -4.94 36.63 12.09
CA THR A 244 -6.18 35.95 12.46
C THR A 244 -6.26 34.64 11.68
N PRO A 245 -6.40 33.47 12.33
CA PRO A 245 -6.55 32.20 11.63
C PRO A 245 -7.71 32.24 10.62
N THR A 246 -7.44 31.88 9.37
CA THR A 246 -8.45 31.74 8.31
C THR A 246 -8.22 30.44 7.57
N ASN A 247 -9.26 29.81 7.01
CA ASN A 247 -9.09 28.59 6.23
C ASN A 247 -8.44 28.94 4.88
N ALA A 248 -7.12 28.80 4.77
CA ALA A 248 -6.36 29.12 3.56
C ALA A 248 -6.36 27.95 2.55
N GLU A 249 -6.72 26.74 2.98
CA GLU A 249 -6.82 25.55 2.13
C GLU A 249 -8.26 24.96 2.10
N PRO A 250 -9.24 25.69 1.53
CA PRO A 250 -10.65 25.26 1.55
C PRO A 250 -10.92 23.97 0.76
N HIS A 251 -9.94 23.44 0.03
CA HIS A 251 -10.04 22.17 -0.68
C HIS A 251 -9.64 20.96 0.20
N LYS A 252 -8.93 21.20 1.32
CA LYS A 252 -8.49 20.20 2.29
C LYS A 252 -9.19 20.32 3.66
N CYS A 253 -9.71 21.51 3.96
CA CYS A 253 -10.42 21.81 5.20
C CYS A 253 -11.80 22.40 4.90
N ALA A 254 -12.85 21.77 5.44
CA ALA A 254 -14.25 22.18 5.26
C ALA A 254 -14.61 23.40 6.11
N GLU A 255 -14.16 23.41 7.36
CA GLU A 255 -14.45 24.44 8.34
C GLU A 255 -13.43 24.44 9.48
N LEU A 256 -13.28 25.60 10.12
CA LEU A 256 -12.49 25.81 11.33
C LEU A 256 -13.42 26.09 12.49
N ALA A 257 -13.17 25.51 13.66
CA ALA A 257 -13.93 25.79 14.87
C ALA A 257 -13.09 25.60 16.14
N TRP A 258 -13.47 26.37 17.17
CA TRP A 258 -12.85 26.35 18.50
C TRP A 258 -13.64 25.43 19.43
N PHE A 259 -12.97 24.46 20.05
CA PHE A 259 -13.60 23.48 20.95
C PHE A 259 -12.98 23.47 22.34
N PRO A 260 -13.79 23.31 23.41
CA PRO A 260 -13.25 23.09 24.74
C PRO A 260 -12.36 21.83 24.76
N VAL A 261 -11.17 21.93 25.35
CA VAL A 261 -10.21 20.81 25.45
C VAL A 261 -10.78 19.61 26.23
N GLY A 262 -11.74 19.86 27.13
CA GLY A 262 -12.46 18.83 27.88
C GLY A 262 -13.70 18.26 27.17
N ASP A 263 -14.08 18.79 26.01
CA ASP A 263 -15.30 18.42 25.28
C ASP A 263 -15.06 18.50 23.76
N LEU A 264 -14.05 17.76 23.30
CA LEU A 264 -13.72 17.68 21.88
C LEU A 264 -14.80 16.88 21.13
N PRO A 265 -15.12 17.23 19.86
CA PRO A 265 -16.12 16.52 19.06
C PRO A 265 -15.87 15.02 18.98
N GLU A 266 -16.91 14.19 19.11
CA GLU A 266 -16.78 12.72 19.04
C GLU A 266 -15.97 12.26 17.83
N ARG A 267 -16.26 12.83 16.66
CA ARG A 267 -15.52 12.60 15.41
C ARG A 267 -14.22 13.41 15.33
N THR A 268 -13.37 13.34 16.34
CA THR A 268 -12.00 13.86 16.31
C THR A 268 -11.04 12.72 16.02
N VAL A 269 -10.07 12.94 15.13
CA VAL A 269 -9.07 11.93 14.76
C VAL A 269 -8.41 11.38 16.04
N PRO A 270 -8.40 10.04 16.28
CA PRO A 270 -8.10 9.48 17.60
C PRO A 270 -6.77 9.91 18.21
N TYR A 271 -5.68 9.87 17.44
CA TYR A 271 -4.36 10.25 17.95
C TYR A 271 -4.22 11.77 18.15
N ALA A 272 -4.98 12.57 17.39
CA ALA A 272 -5.05 14.03 17.57
C ALA A 272 -5.72 14.37 18.91
N ARG A 273 -6.86 13.72 19.19
CA ARG A 273 -7.53 13.77 20.50
C ARG A 273 -6.57 13.37 21.63
N ALA A 274 -5.90 12.23 21.48
CA ALA A 274 -4.95 11.75 22.49
C ALA A 274 -3.82 12.76 22.78
N GLY A 275 -3.28 13.41 21.74
CA GLY A 275 -2.25 14.43 21.91
C GLY A 275 -2.76 15.73 22.55
N ILE A 276 -3.97 16.18 22.21
CA ILE A 276 -4.62 17.34 22.86
C ILE A 276 -4.84 17.06 24.36
N GLU A 277 -5.39 15.90 24.69
CA GLU A 277 -5.64 15.47 26.07
C GLU A 277 -4.32 15.31 26.85
N ALA A 278 -3.27 14.76 26.23
CA ALA A 278 -1.96 14.64 26.85
C ALA A 278 -1.31 16.00 27.13
N VAL A 279 -1.43 16.98 26.22
CA VAL A 279 -0.94 18.35 26.47
C VAL A 279 -1.71 19.02 27.60
N ARG A 280 -3.05 18.86 27.64
CA ARG A 280 -3.88 19.33 28.77
C ARG A 280 -3.36 18.79 30.10
N ASP A 281 -3.04 17.51 30.12
CA ASP A 281 -2.60 16.80 31.33
C ASP A 281 -1.09 16.93 31.60
N SER A 282 -0.38 17.77 30.82
CA SER A 282 1.06 18.01 30.94
C SER A 282 1.92 16.74 30.83
N ILE A 283 1.49 15.79 30.00
CA ILE A 283 2.20 14.56 29.71
C ILE A 283 3.16 14.82 28.54
N GLY A 284 4.46 14.61 28.72
CA GLY A 284 5.45 14.88 27.66
C GLY A 284 5.54 13.80 26.57
N PHE A 285 5.12 12.56 26.86
CA PHE A 285 5.21 11.44 25.92
C PHE A 285 4.09 10.41 26.13
N SER A 286 3.56 9.84 25.04
CA SER A 286 2.59 8.75 25.11
C SER A 286 2.77 7.70 24.00
N LEU A 287 2.30 6.49 24.27
CA LEU A 287 2.09 5.44 23.28
C LEU A 287 0.59 5.41 22.94
N HIS A 288 0.26 5.45 21.65
CA HIS A 288 -1.13 5.35 21.20
C HIS A 288 -1.24 4.27 20.11
N GLY A 289 -2.23 3.37 20.25
CA GLY A 289 -2.48 2.30 19.27
C GLY A 289 -1.46 1.15 19.24
N TRP A 290 -0.61 1.02 20.27
CA TRP A 290 0.37 -0.07 20.38
C TRP A 290 -0.19 -1.37 20.95
N GLU A 291 -1.33 -1.30 21.61
CA GLU A 291 -2.08 -2.46 22.08
C GLU A 291 -2.73 -3.18 20.88
N LEU A 292 -3.08 -4.46 21.06
CA LEU A 292 -3.80 -5.20 20.04
C LEU A 292 -5.16 -4.52 19.78
N PRO A 293 -5.47 -4.14 18.53
CA PRO A 293 -6.70 -3.45 18.23
C PRO A 293 -7.90 -4.38 18.38
N THR A 294 -8.99 -3.84 18.90
CA THR A 294 -10.29 -4.50 18.89
C THR A 294 -10.88 -4.50 17.48
N ILE A 295 -11.80 -5.42 17.20
CA ILE A 295 -12.50 -5.49 15.90
C ILE A 295 -13.20 -4.16 15.55
N PRO A 296 -13.92 -3.48 16.47
CA PRO A 296 -14.50 -2.17 16.18
C PRO A 296 -13.46 -1.09 15.82
N GLN A 297 -12.28 -1.11 16.44
CA GLN A 297 -11.20 -0.17 16.11
C GLN A 297 -10.61 -0.44 14.71
N LEU A 298 -10.47 -1.71 14.32
CA LEU A 298 -10.04 -2.10 12.97
C LEU A 298 -11.04 -1.60 11.91
N GLU A 299 -12.33 -1.81 12.17
CA GLU A 299 -13.41 -1.40 11.25
C GLU A 299 -13.49 0.13 11.12
N ALA A 300 -13.47 0.84 12.25
CA ALA A 300 -13.50 2.30 12.26
C ALA A 300 -12.28 2.90 11.54
N GLU A 301 -11.09 2.32 11.71
CA GLU A 301 -9.89 2.75 10.99
C GLU A 301 -9.98 2.46 9.49
N ALA A 302 -10.56 1.32 9.09
CA ALA A 302 -10.72 0.99 7.68
C ALA A 302 -11.63 2.00 6.97
N VAL A 303 -12.76 2.34 7.60
CA VAL A 303 -13.68 3.38 7.11
C VAL A 303 -12.99 4.73 7.05
N ARG A 304 -12.24 5.10 8.10
CA ARG A 304 -11.46 6.36 8.14
C ARG A 304 -10.45 6.45 7.00
N ALA A 305 -9.80 5.33 6.66
CA ALA A 305 -8.83 5.25 5.58
C ALA A 305 -9.47 5.09 4.18
N GLY A 306 -10.79 5.12 4.08
CA GLY A 306 -11.49 5.11 2.78
C GLY A 306 -11.56 3.74 2.10
N PHE A 307 -11.37 2.64 2.84
CA PHE A 307 -11.54 1.30 2.27
C PHE A 307 -13.02 1.01 2.01
N GLU A 308 -13.33 0.61 0.78
CA GLU A 308 -14.69 0.30 0.34
C GLU A 308 -15.04 -1.18 0.52
N GLU A 309 -14.03 -2.05 0.52
CA GLU A 309 -14.20 -3.48 0.70
C GLU A 309 -13.36 -3.99 1.87
N LEU A 310 -14.01 -4.57 2.87
CA LEU A 310 -13.31 -5.20 3.98
C LEU A 310 -13.39 -6.72 3.83
N THR A 311 -12.26 -7.40 3.89
CA THR A 311 -12.18 -8.86 3.86
C THR A 311 -11.63 -9.37 5.18
N VAL A 312 -12.22 -10.45 5.70
CA VAL A 312 -11.66 -11.21 6.81
C VAL A 312 -11.01 -12.45 6.24
N SER A 313 -9.79 -12.76 6.67
CA SER A 313 -9.15 -14.07 6.46
C SER A 313 -8.79 -14.68 7.80
N VAL A 314 -8.77 -16.00 7.86
CA VAL A 314 -8.52 -16.73 9.11
C VAL A 314 -7.39 -17.72 8.90
N ILE A 315 -6.37 -17.64 9.75
CA ILE A 315 -5.43 -18.72 10.01
C ILE A 315 -6.14 -19.68 10.95
N ALA A 316 -6.93 -20.59 10.38
CA ALA A 316 -7.64 -21.59 11.14
C ALA A 316 -6.69 -22.77 11.37
N HIS A 317 -6.35 -23.04 12.64
CA HIS A 317 -5.27 -23.97 12.96
C HIS A 317 -5.71 -25.09 13.91
N ARG A 318 -5.08 -26.26 13.76
CA ARG A 318 -5.23 -27.42 14.65
C ARG A 318 -3.91 -28.19 14.71
N ASP A 319 -3.39 -28.45 15.91
CA ASP A 319 -2.18 -29.25 16.14
C ASP A 319 -0.95 -28.81 15.30
N GLY A 320 -0.84 -27.51 15.00
CA GLY A 320 0.24 -26.95 14.17
C GLY A 320 0.02 -27.03 12.65
N ASP A 321 -1.12 -27.54 12.20
CA ASP A 321 -1.57 -27.51 10.81
C ASP A 321 -2.52 -26.32 10.59
N VAL A 322 -2.42 -25.69 9.41
CA VAL A 322 -3.25 -24.57 8.96
C VAL A 322 -4.20 -25.04 7.87
N LEU A 323 -5.48 -24.66 7.98
CA LEU A 323 -6.48 -24.89 6.95
C LEU A 323 -6.24 -23.94 5.77
N VAL A 324 -6.13 -24.51 4.58
CA VAL A 324 -6.11 -23.78 3.31
C VAL A 324 -7.23 -24.26 2.40
N VAL A 325 -7.75 -23.34 1.60
CA VAL A 325 -8.65 -23.61 0.49
C VAL A 325 -7.80 -23.63 -0.77
N SER A 326 -7.73 -24.77 -1.46
CA SER A 326 -6.91 -24.98 -2.64
C SER A 326 -7.78 -25.14 -3.89
N ASP A 327 -7.42 -24.50 -4.99
CA ASP A 327 -7.91 -24.84 -6.32
C ASP A 327 -6.77 -25.46 -7.17
N GLU A 328 -6.98 -25.59 -8.49
CA GLU A 328 -5.96 -26.16 -9.40
C GLU A 328 -4.69 -25.32 -9.47
N GLU A 329 -4.74 -24.02 -9.14
CA GLU A 329 -3.65 -23.08 -9.37
C GLU A 329 -3.08 -22.49 -8.08
N THR A 330 -3.91 -22.27 -7.05
CA THR A 330 -3.55 -21.52 -5.84
C THR A 330 -4.03 -22.18 -4.55
N ASP A 331 -3.33 -21.86 -3.47
CA ASP A 331 -3.79 -22.13 -2.10
C ASP A 331 -4.13 -20.77 -1.46
N ARG A 332 -5.16 -20.69 -0.62
CA ARG A 332 -5.62 -19.47 0.06
C ARG A 332 -6.04 -19.73 1.50
N LEU A 333 -5.90 -18.76 2.37
CA LEU A 333 -6.58 -18.79 3.67
C LEU A 333 -8.11 -18.72 3.50
N PRO A 334 -8.89 -19.41 4.35
CA PRO A 334 -10.33 -19.19 4.46
C PRO A 334 -10.62 -17.70 4.63
N SER A 335 -11.43 -17.14 3.73
CA SER A 335 -11.68 -15.70 3.70
C SER A 335 -13.08 -15.37 3.23
N MET A 336 -13.57 -14.18 3.60
CA MET A 336 -14.87 -13.66 3.17
C MET A 336 -14.90 -12.14 3.17
N VAL A 337 -15.69 -11.55 2.29
CA VAL A 337 -16.01 -10.12 2.33
C VAL A 337 -16.96 -9.85 3.50
N ALA A 338 -16.60 -8.90 4.36
CA ALA A 338 -17.30 -8.55 5.59
C ALA A 338 -18.48 -7.59 5.36
N ARG A 339 -19.52 -8.06 4.66
CA ARG A 339 -20.70 -7.24 4.29
C ARG A 339 -21.54 -6.73 5.49
N HIS A 340 -21.45 -7.40 6.63
CA HIS A 340 -22.25 -7.11 7.84
C HIS A 340 -21.34 -6.75 9.03
N GLY A 341 -20.19 -6.15 8.73
CA GLY A 341 -19.15 -5.82 9.68
C GLY A 341 -18.16 -6.95 9.94
N LEU A 342 -17.01 -6.58 10.49
CA LEU A 342 -15.88 -7.49 10.69
C LEU A 342 -16.20 -8.58 11.71
N TRP A 343 -16.92 -8.25 12.79
CA TRP A 343 -17.23 -9.21 13.84
C TRP A 343 -18.06 -10.38 13.34
N ALA A 344 -19.14 -10.09 12.59
CA ALA A 344 -19.99 -11.12 12.01
C ALA A 344 -19.25 -11.99 11.00
N ALA A 345 -18.28 -11.43 10.28
CA ALA A 345 -17.46 -12.17 9.33
C ALA A 345 -16.47 -13.11 10.04
N VAL A 346 -15.79 -12.63 11.07
CA VAL A 346 -14.91 -13.44 11.92
C VAL A 346 -15.68 -14.60 12.56
N HIS A 347 -16.84 -14.32 13.16
CA HIS A 347 -17.65 -15.36 13.81
C HIS A 347 -18.16 -16.41 12.80
N ARG A 348 -18.58 -16.00 11.59
CA ARG A 348 -18.99 -16.95 10.53
C ARG A 348 -17.86 -17.86 10.07
N LEU A 349 -16.65 -17.33 9.95
CA LEU A 349 -15.50 -18.14 9.52
C LEU A 349 -15.02 -19.04 10.65
N THR A 350 -14.96 -18.56 11.90
CA THR A 350 -14.30 -19.29 12.99
C THR A 350 -15.24 -20.13 13.85
N GLY A 351 -16.52 -19.77 13.91
CA GLY A 351 -17.46 -20.26 14.91
C GLY A 351 -17.04 -19.92 16.36
N SER A 352 -16.10 -19.00 16.55
CA SER A 352 -15.47 -18.68 17.83
C SER A 352 -15.39 -17.18 18.04
N ASP A 353 -15.62 -16.76 19.28
CA ASP A 353 -15.36 -15.38 19.70
C ASP A 353 -13.93 -15.20 20.22
N GLN A 354 -13.19 -16.30 20.40
CA GLN A 354 -11.78 -16.31 20.78
C GLN A 354 -10.92 -16.31 19.53
N VAL A 355 -10.56 -15.11 19.08
CA VAL A 355 -9.67 -14.88 17.93
C VAL A 355 -8.53 -13.94 18.30
N ARG A 356 -7.40 -14.09 17.62
CA ARG A 356 -6.25 -13.19 17.75
C ARG A 356 -6.05 -12.43 16.44
N PHE A 357 -5.95 -11.11 16.50
CA PHE A 357 -5.54 -10.32 15.33
C PHE A 357 -4.06 -10.58 15.01
N VAL A 358 -3.77 -10.86 13.73
CA VAL A 358 -2.41 -11.17 13.24
C VAL A 358 -1.86 -10.02 12.41
N GLY A 359 -2.71 -9.40 11.59
CA GLY A 359 -2.30 -8.28 10.74
C GLY A 359 -3.33 -7.94 9.68
N ALA A 360 -2.98 -6.98 8.85
CA ALA A 360 -3.79 -6.56 7.72
C ALA A 360 -2.92 -6.32 6.49
N ASP A 361 -3.54 -6.41 5.32
CA ASP A 361 -2.96 -6.11 4.02
C ASP A 361 -3.96 -5.40 3.12
N ASP A 362 -3.48 -4.45 2.34
CA ASP A 362 -4.29 -3.64 1.42
C ASP A 362 -4.25 -4.27 0.03
N TYR A 363 -5.39 -4.22 -0.68
CA TYR A 363 -5.52 -4.76 -2.03
C TYR A 363 -6.49 -3.93 -2.87
N VAL A 364 -6.52 -4.18 -4.18
CA VAL A 364 -7.56 -3.66 -5.07
C VAL A 364 -8.45 -4.84 -5.45
N SER A 365 -9.76 -4.71 -5.23
CA SER A 365 -10.71 -5.78 -5.57
C SER A 365 -10.82 -5.95 -7.09
N VAL A 366 -11.44 -7.05 -7.53
CA VAL A 366 -11.66 -7.33 -8.96
C VAL A 366 -12.45 -6.21 -9.65
N ASP A 367 -13.29 -5.49 -8.90
CA ASP A 367 -14.07 -4.36 -9.39
C ASP A 367 -13.33 -3.02 -9.29
N GLY A 368 -12.02 -3.04 -9.00
CA GLY A 368 -11.19 -1.84 -8.90
C GLY A 368 -11.35 -1.05 -7.60
N ARG A 369 -12.01 -1.62 -6.58
CA ARG A 369 -12.27 -0.91 -5.31
C ARG A 369 -11.11 -1.08 -4.32
N PRO A 370 -10.73 -0.02 -3.57
CA PRO A 370 -9.74 -0.14 -2.52
C PRO A 370 -10.27 -1.05 -1.41
N GLY A 371 -9.54 -2.12 -1.14
CA GLY A 371 -9.89 -3.14 -0.15
C GLY A 371 -8.84 -3.30 0.93
N ARG A 372 -9.27 -3.69 2.13
CA ARG A 372 -8.38 -4.08 3.23
C ARG A 372 -8.78 -5.44 3.76
N ARG A 373 -7.81 -6.33 3.85
CA ARG A 373 -7.95 -7.66 4.44
C ARG A 373 -7.43 -7.63 5.87
N PHE A 374 -8.20 -8.18 6.80
CA PHE A 374 -7.82 -8.40 8.18
C PHE A 374 -7.66 -9.89 8.44
N VAL A 375 -6.52 -10.27 8.99
CA VAL A 375 -6.18 -11.66 9.26
C VAL A 375 -6.23 -11.94 10.75
N PHE A 376 -6.99 -12.97 11.11
CA PHE A 376 -7.13 -13.45 12.48
C PHE A 376 -6.67 -14.89 12.58
N ALA A 377 -6.09 -15.26 13.73
CA ALA A 377 -5.82 -16.65 14.07
C ALA A 377 -6.91 -17.16 15.01
N ALA A 378 -7.37 -18.39 14.76
CA ALA A 378 -8.36 -19.07 15.58
C ALA A 378 -8.11 -20.58 15.59
N ALA A 379 -8.24 -21.19 16.77
CA ALA A 379 -8.22 -22.63 16.87
C ALA A 379 -9.49 -23.22 16.25
N LEU A 380 -9.33 -24.25 15.42
CA LEU A 380 -10.48 -24.99 14.87
C LEU A 380 -11.22 -25.73 16.00
N PRO A 381 -12.55 -25.57 16.14
CA PRO A 381 -13.33 -26.34 17.10
C PRO A 381 -13.17 -27.85 16.87
N ALA A 382 -13.25 -28.63 17.95
CA ALA A 382 -13.17 -30.08 17.87
C ALA A 382 -14.36 -30.63 17.05
N GLY A 383 -14.06 -31.31 15.93
CA GLY A 383 -15.07 -31.88 15.03
C GLY A 383 -15.49 -31.00 13.85
N THR A 384 -14.97 -29.76 13.73
CA THR A 384 -15.17 -28.94 12.53
C THR A 384 -14.57 -29.64 11.32
N SER A 385 -15.40 -29.87 10.30
CA SER A 385 -14.97 -30.40 9.02
C SER A 385 -14.53 -29.25 8.14
N ALA A 386 -13.56 -29.50 7.26
CA ALA A 386 -13.24 -28.58 6.17
C ALA A 386 -14.51 -28.09 5.43
N LEU A 387 -15.51 -28.96 5.28
CA LEU A 387 -16.78 -28.61 4.61
C LEU A 387 -17.55 -27.44 5.25
N ASP A 388 -17.30 -27.09 6.52
CA ASP A 388 -18.01 -26.01 7.23
C ASP A 388 -17.62 -24.59 6.76
N PHE A 389 -16.51 -24.46 6.03
CA PHE A 389 -16.05 -23.19 5.45
C PHE A 389 -16.47 -22.99 3.99
N ALA A 390 -17.08 -24.01 3.38
CA ALA A 390 -17.34 -24.05 1.95
C ALA A 390 -18.69 -23.41 1.59
N THR A 391 -18.83 -22.07 1.67
CA THR A 391 -19.88 -21.34 0.91
C THR A 391 -19.77 -19.81 0.99
N VAL A 392 -18.62 -19.18 0.74
CA VAL A 392 -18.61 -17.70 0.55
C VAL A 392 -17.67 -17.26 -0.56
N SER A 393 -17.85 -17.83 -1.76
CA SER A 393 -17.24 -17.29 -2.98
C SER A 393 -18.29 -17.19 -4.07
N ARG A 394 -18.56 -15.94 -4.49
CA ARG A 394 -19.44 -15.49 -5.59
C ARG A 394 -20.95 -15.63 -5.40
N GLU A 395 -21.58 -14.75 -4.60
CA GLU A 395 -22.96 -14.34 -4.91
C GLU A 395 -22.91 -13.30 -6.04
N SER A 396 -23.18 -13.82 -7.24
CA SER A 396 -23.51 -13.08 -8.45
C SER A 396 -24.69 -12.14 -8.18
N THR A 397 -24.55 -10.89 -8.60
CA THR A 397 -25.64 -9.93 -8.79
C THR A 397 -26.60 -10.45 -9.87
N ALA A 398 -27.61 -11.24 -9.49
CA ALA A 398 -28.74 -11.52 -10.37
C ALA A 398 -30.03 -11.75 -9.55
N SER A 399 -31.02 -10.89 -9.78
CA SER A 399 -32.41 -11.06 -9.33
C SER A 399 -33.01 -12.38 -9.83
N PRO A 400 -34.01 -12.96 -9.15
CA PRO A 400 -34.59 -14.23 -9.53
C PRO A 400 -35.51 -14.04 -10.73
N VAL A 401 -35.09 -14.50 -11.90
CA VAL A 401 -36.00 -14.72 -13.03
C VAL A 401 -35.92 -16.20 -13.42
N THR A 402 -37.06 -16.85 -13.26
CA THR A 402 -37.42 -18.16 -13.78
C THR A 402 -37.06 -18.32 -15.26
N GLU A 403 -36.22 -19.31 -15.57
CA GLU A 403 -36.40 -20.28 -16.67
C GLU A 403 -35.16 -21.19 -16.75
N ALA A 404 -35.39 -22.50 -16.91
CA ALA A 404 -34.32 -23.47 -17.16
C ALA A 404 -33.79 -23.34 -18.59
N PRO A 405 -32.47 -23.47 -18.80
CA PRO A 405 -32.05 -24.30 -19.92
C PRO A 405 -30.83 -25.21 -19.65
N SER A 406 -30.71 -26.12 -20.59
CA SER A 406 -29.81 -27.25 -20.81
C SER A 406 -28.33 -27.12 -20.44
N ALA A 407 -27.78 -28.28 -20.05
CA ALA A 407 -26.37 -28.57 -19.89
C ALA A 407 -25.52 -28.24 -21.12
N SER A 408 -24.49 -27.39 -20.93
CA SER A 408 -23.08 -27.64 -21.28
C SER A 408 -22.26 -26.35 -21.19
N ALA A 409 -21.53 -26.19 -20.09
CA ALA A 409 -20.36 -25.32 -19.99
C ALA A 409 -19.48 -25.88 -18.87
N GLY A 410 -18.18 -26.01 -19.11
CA GLY A 410 -17.23 -26.63 -18.19
C GLY A 410 -17.27 -25.98 -16.82
N SER A 411 -17.64 -26.75 -15.80
CA SER A 411 -17.50 -26.37 -14.40
C SER A 411 -16.02 -26.39 -14.05
N GLU A 412 -15.46 -25.26 -13.63
CA GLU A 412 -14.20 -25.25 -12.88
C GLU A 412 -14.27 -26.27 -11.75
N PRO A 413 -13.21 -27.05 -11.49
CA PRO A 413 -13.22 -28.06 -10.44
C PRO A 413 -13.42 -27.40 -9.07
N PRO A 414 -14.16 -28.03 -8.15
CA PRO A 414 -14.48 -27.44 -6.86
C PRO A 414 -13.20 -27.25 -6.03
N ALA A 415 -13.04 -26.07 -5.43
CA ALA A 415 -11.99 -25.78 -4.48
C ALA A 415 -11.96 -26.85 -3.36
N ARG A 416 -10.81 -27.49 -3.17
CA ARG A 416 -10.56 -28.55 -2.19
C ARG A 416 -9.87 -27.96 -0.98
N GLN A 417 -10.37 -28.25 0.19
CA GLN A 417 -9.74 -27.82 1.43
C GLN A 417 -8.70 -28.83 1.92
N ARG A 418 -7.62 -28.32 2.50
CA ARG A 418 -6.47 -29.10 2.96
C ARG A 418 -5.94 -28.55 4.28
N LEU A 419 -5.50 -29.43 5.16
CA LEU A 419 -4.65 -29.05 6.28
C LEU A 419 -3.20 -29.18 5.82
N LEU A 420 -2.45 -28.09 5.93
CA LEU A 420 -1.02 -28.06 5.63
C LEU A 420 -0.25 -27.81 6.92
N PRO A 421 0.84 -28.55 7.19
CA PRO A 421 1.74 -28.22 8.29
C PRO A 421 2.19 -26.77 8.15
N ALA A 422 2.14 -25.99 9.23
CA ALA A 422 2.45 -24.56 9.15
C ALA A 422 3.85 -24.26 8.59
N ARG A 423 4.82 -25.14 8.87
CA ARG A 423 6.18 -25.11 8.29
C ARG A 423 6.27 -25.41 6.79
N ALA A 424 5.25 -26.07 6.22
CA ALA A 424 5.17 -26.39 4.80
C ALA A 424 4.47 -25.29 3.98
N VAL A 425 3.91 -24.28 4.66
CA VAL A 425 3.24 -23.11 4.05
C VAL A 425 4.22 -22.29 3.20
N ASP A 426 5.51 -22.25 3.59
CA ASP A 426 6.55 -21.52 2.87
C ASP A 426 6.76 -22.02 1.42
N ALA A 427 6.50 -23.32 1.19
CA ALA A 427 6.58 -23.96 -0.12
C ALA A 427 5.22 -24.12 -0.82
N SER A 428 4.15 -23.54 -0.26
CA SER A 428 2.78 -23.68 -0.81
C SER A 428 2.47 -22.64 -1.89
N ARG A 429 1.36 -22.82 -2.60
CA ARG A 429 0.90 -21.91 -3.67
C ARG A 429 0.17 -20.66 -3.12
N LEU A 430 0.41 -20.34 -1.84
CA LEU A 430 -0.17 -19.16 -1.19
C LEU A 430 0.37 -17.86 -1.79
N PRO A 431 -0.36 -16.75 -1.70
CA PRO A 431 0.17 -15.42 -1.98
C PRO A 431 1.28 -15.03 -1.00
N HIS A 432 2.22 -14.21 -1.47
CA HIS A 432 3.29 -13.69 -0.61
C HIS A 432 2.76 -12.98 0.65
N ALA A 433 1.72 -12.16 0.51
CA ALA A 433 1.11 -11.44 1.64
C ALA A 433 0.57 -12.39 2.72
N GLU A 434 -0.14 -13.45 2.32
CA GLU A 434 -0.67 -14.46 3.25
C GLU A 434 0.45 -15.27 3.90
N ARG A 435 1.51 -15.64 3.15
CA ARG A 435 2.70 -16.29 3.73
C ARG A 435 3.39 -15.41 4.77
N ALA A 436 3.55 -14.12 4.51
CA ALA A 436 4.18 -13.19 5.45
C ALA A 436 3.37 -13.05 6.75
N LEU A 437 2.04 -13.07 6.66
CA LEU A 437 1.15 -13.02 7.81
C LEU A 437 1.17 -14.32 8.61
N ILE A 438 1.23 -15.48 7.96
CA ILE A 438 1.39 -16.78 8.63
C ILE A 438 2.76 -16.88 9.31
N ALA A 439 3.84 -16.44 8.65
CA ALA A 439 5.17 -16.40 9.23
C ALA A 439 5.22 -15.50 10.47
N ARG A 440 4.50 -14.36 10.45
CA ARG A 440 4.36 -13.49 11.63
C ARG A 440 3.66 -14.21 12.78
N TRP A 441 2.54 -14.90 12.50
CA TRP A 441 1.86 -15.70 13.51
C TRP A 441 2.77 -16.79 14.10
N LEU A 442 3.53 -17.51 13.26
CA LEU A 442 4.46 -18.54 13.70
C LEU A 442 5.67 -18.03 14.50
N GLY A 443 6.12 -16.79 14.24
CA GLY A 443 7.21 -16.16 14.98
C GLY A 443 6.80 -15.59 16.34
N GLU A 444 5.49 -15.56 16.65
CA GLU A 444 4.91 -15.07 17.90
C GLU A 444 4.47 -16.20 18.86
N GLU A 445 4.48 -17.47 18.41
CA GLU A 445 4.38 -18.69 19.23
C GLU A 445 5.77 -19.22 19.60
#